data_AF-A0A352VRJ8-F1
#
_entry.id   AF-A0A352VRJ8-F1
#
_cell.length_a   1.000
_cell.length_b   1.000
_cell.length_c   1.000
_cell.angle_alpha   90.00
_cell.angle_beta   90.00
_cell.angle_gamma   90.00
#
_symmetry.space_group_name_H-M   'P 1'
#
loop_
_entity.id
_entity.type
_entity.pdbx_description
1 polymer ?
#
loop_
_entity_poly.entity_id
_entity_poly.type
_entity_poly.pdbx_seq_one_letter_code
_entity_poly.pdbx_strand_id
1 'polypeptide(L)'
;DVSGSRRCEVRPEEGRVTAQVWEEARKALKAAAWTQSTAIYRYTLRHFVRDLDRSGERILDENRAFKRGSTNAPFVSVPVEGLIADGFVQEDVESGTIYHAPDAEAFLSDAFIDTHCMGVRRGEAGSIGLVFEPVEGRTLPDIEGVLWLDEETAELDRLEFSYVNVSSNKEIGEPGGFVNFTRLPNGTWIVREWWIHMPIMDVHR
;
A
#
# COMPACT_ATOMS: atom_id res chain seq x y z
N ASP A 1 -0.87 26.57 -26.04
CA ASP A 1 -1.00 26.57 -24.57
C ASP A 1 -1.49 25.22 -24.09
N VAL A 2 -0.64 24.48 -23.38
CA VAL A 2 -1.07 23.29 -22.64
C VAL A 2 -1.43 23.78 -21.24
N SER A 3 -2.68 24.19 -21.04
CA SER A 3 -3.22 24.41 -19.71
C SER A 3 -3.52 23.04 -19.09
N GLY A 4 -2.50 22.39 -18.54
CA GLY A 4 -2.73 21.29 -17.61
C GLY A 4 -3.41 21.86 -16.37
N SER A 5 -4.68 21.52 -16.14
CA SER A 5 -5.32 21.77 -14.85
C SER A 5 -4.44 21.12 -13.78
N ARG A 6 -3.85 21.91 -12.87
CA ARG A 6 -3.05 21.36 -11.77
C ARG A 6 -3.98 20.55 -10.88
N ARG A 7 -3.86 19.22 -10.95
CA ARG A 7 -4.65 18.28 -10.13
C ARG A 7 -4.21 18.28 -8.67
N CYS A 8 -2.97 18.66 -8.41
CA CYS A 8 -2.37 18.77 -7.09
C CYS A 8 -1.86 20.19 -6.87
N GLU A 9 -2.22 20.80 -5.74
CA GLU A 9 -1.68 22.09 -5.32
C GLU A 9 -0.39 21.86 -4.53
N VAL A 10 0.75 22.25 -5.09
CA VAL A 10 2.08 22.02 -4.49
C VAL A 10 2.86 23.32 -4.44
N ARG A 11 3.39 23.68 -3.26
CA ARG A 11 4.31 24.81 -3.13
C ARG A 11 5.68 24.44 -3.72
N PRO A 12 6.38 25.33 -4.43
CA PRO A 12 7.61 24.96 -5.16
C PRO A 12 8.70 24.29 -4.31
N GLU A 13 8.95 24.78 -3.08
CA GLU A 13 9.94 24.19 -2.17
C GLU A 13 9.51 22.82 -1.66
N GLU A 14 8.24 22.67 -1.28
CA GLU A 14 7.67 21.38 -0.87
C GLU A 14 7.75 20.37 -2.01
N GLY A 15 7.47 20.79 -3.25
CA GLY A 15 7.59 19.94 -4.44
C GLY A 15 9.01 19.44 -4.69
N ARG A 16 10.04 20.23 -4.40
CA ARG A 16 11.45 19.79 -4.51
C ARG A 16 11.78 18.71 -3.47
N VAL A 17 11.34 18.89 -2.22
CA VAL A 17 11.57 17.92 -1.15
C VAL A 17 10.81 16.63 -1.44
N THR A 18 9.54 16.71 -1.84
CA THR A 18 8.74 15.56 -2.25
C THR A 18 9.40 14.78 -3.39
N ALA A 19 9.89 15.48 -4.43
CA ALA A 19 10.60 14.83 -5.53
C ALA A 19 11.88 14.11 -5.08
N GLN A 20 12.62 14.69 -4.13
CA GLN A 20 13.82 14.06 -3.57
C GLN A 20 13.47 12.80 -2.79
N VAL A 21 12.49 12.85 -1.89
CA VAL A 21 12.03 11.69 -1.11
C VAL A 21 11.46 10.61 -2.03
N TRP A 22 10.71 10.99 -3.06
CA TRP A 22 10.21 10.07 -4.07
C TRP A 22 11.34 9.35 -4.81
N GLU A 23 12.37 10.07 -5.26
CA GLU A 23 13.50 9.43 -5.96
C GLU A 23 14.28 8.46 -5.07
N GLU A 24 14.37 8.71 -3.76
CA GLU A 24 14.95 7.74 -2.83
C GLU A 24 14.04 6.51 -2.65
N ALA A 25 12.75 6.71 -2.39
CA ALA A 25 11.77 5.63 -2.28
C ALA A 25 11.74 4.76 -3.54
N ARG A 26 11.81 5.39 -4.72
CA ARG A 26 11.80 4.74 -6.03
C ARG A 26 12.95 3.76 -6.20
N LYS A 27 14.13 4.02 -5.62
CA LYS A 27 15.27 3.09 -5.68
C LYS A 27 14.97 1.79 -4.94
N ALA A 28 14.45 1.89 -3.71
CA ALA A 28 14.09 0.74 -2.90
C ALA A 28 12.92 -0.05 -3.51
N LEU A 29 11.88 0.65 -3.97
CA LEU A 29 10.73 0.03 -4.65
C LEU A 29 11.16 -0.72 -5.92
N LYS A 30 12.05 -0.15 -6.75
CA LYS A 30 12.59 -0.84 -7.94
C LYS A 30 13.35 -2.12 -7.56
N ALA A 31 14.14 -2.08 -6.49
CA ALA A 31 14.87 -3.24 -6.01
C ALA A 31 13.92 -4.32 -5.45
N ALA A 32 12.83 -3.92 -4.78
CA ALA A 32 11.78 -4.83 -4.31
C ALA A 32 11.04 -5.49 -5.47
N ALA A 33 10.58 -4.70 -6.46
CA ALA A 33 9.91 -5.20 -7.66
C ALA A 33 10.81 -6.14 -8.49
N TRP A 34 12.10 -5.83 -8.61
CA TRP A 34 13.08 -6.72 -9.26
C TRP A 34 13.24 -8.05 -8.52
N THR A 35 13.32 -7.99 -7.18
CA THR A 35 13.44 -9.20 -6.35
C THR A 35 12.21 -10.10 -6.49
N GLN A 36 11.03 -9.49 -6.48
CA GLN A 36 9.74 -10.16 -6.66
C GLN A 36 9.62 -10.82 -8.05
N SER A 37 9.96 -10.10 -9.13
CA SER A 37 9.85 -10.60 -10.51
C SER A 37 10.87 -11.67 -10.87
N THR A 38 12.06 -11.65 -10.27
CA THR A 38 13.12 -12.62 -10.58
C THR A 38 12.96 -13.94 -9.81
N ALA A 39 12.05 -14.00 -8.81
CA ALA A 39 11.76 -15.19 -8.00
C ALA A 39 13.03 -15.88 -7.42
N ILE A 40 14.04 -15.08 -7.06
CA ILE A 40 15.37 -15.57 -6.62
C ILE A 40 15.36 -16.20 -5.23
N TYR A 41 14.31 -15.99 -4.45
CA TYR A 41 14.21 -16.45 -3.07
C TYR A 41 13.18 -17.55 -2.89
N ARG A 42 13.44 -18.43 -1.91
CA ARG A 42 12.46 -19.38 -1.38
C ARG A 42 11.99 -18.90 -0.03
N TYR A 43 10.70 -18.62 0.08
CA TYR A 43 10.07 -18.11 1.28
C TYR A 43 9.47 -19.23 2.14
N THR A 44 9.55 -19.04 3.46
CA THR A 44 8.64 -19.69 4.41
C THR A 44 7.67 -18.63 4.89
N LEU A 45 6.43 -18.75 4.46
CA LEU A 45 5.38 -17.78 4.72
C LEU A 45 4.50 -18.25 5.88
N ARG A 46 4.11 -17.31 6.74
CA ARG A 46 3.09 -17.51 7.75
C ARG A 46 1.86 -16.70 7.33
N HIS A 47 0.88 -17.38 6.76
CA HIS A 47 -0.44 -16.81 6.51
C HIS A 47 -1.24 -16.79 7.81
N PHE A 48 -2.02 -15.74 8.00
CA PHE A 48 -2.99 -15.69 9.09
C PHE A 48 -4.27 -14.97 8.63
N VAL A 49 -5.37 -15.33 9.25
CA VAL A 49 -6.66 -14.63 9.17
C VAL A 49 -7.11 -14.38 10.61
N ARG A 50 -7.57 -13.17 10.89
CA ARG A 50 -8.05 -12.77 12.21
C ARG A 50 -9.43 -12.16 12.09
N ASP A 51 -10.35 -12.66 12.90
CA ASP A 51 -11.63 -12.00 13.13
C ASP A 51 -11.42 -11.06 14.32
N LEU A 52 -11.75 -9.79 14.12
CA LEU A 52 -11.62 -8.74 15.14
C LEU A 52 -13.01 -8.34 15.64
N ASP A 53 -13.09 -7.76 16.84
CA ASP A 53 -14.32 -7.09 17.25
C ASP A 53 -14.59 -5.81 16.45
N ARG A 54 -15.75 -5.19 16.66
CA ARG A 54 -16.19 -4.05 15.84
C ARG A 54 -15.22 -2.87 15.86
N SER A 55 -14.54 -2.63 16.98
CA SER A 55 -13.52 -1.57 17.05
C SER A 55 -12.24 -1.93 16.29
N GLY A 56 -12.04 -3.18 15.91
CA GLY A 56 -10.82 -3.66 15.24
C GLY A 56 -9.64 -3.85 16.21
N GLU A 57 -9.88 -3.81 17.52
CA GLU A 57 -8.80 -3.79 18.52
C GLU A 57 -8.55 -5.17 19.13
N ARG A 58 -9.60 -5.98 19.29
CA ARG A 58 -9.49 -7.28 19.95
C ARG A 58 -9.69 -8.42 18.97
N ILE A 59 -8.75 -9.36 18.96
CA ILE A 59 -8.86 -10.61 18.22
C ILE A 59 -9.93 -11.49 18.88
N LEU A 60 -10.94 -11.87 18.09
CA LEU A 60 -12.00 -12.82 18.45
C LEU A 60 -11.64 -14.24 18.05
N ASP A 61 -11.12 -14.41 16.83
CA ASP A 61 -10.63 -15.69 16.32
C ASP A 61 -9.39 -15.49 15.44
N GLU A 62 -8.55 -16.52 15.35
CA GLU A 62 -7.35 -16.49 14.52
C GLU A 62 -7.00 -17.86 13.94
N ASN A 63 -6.87 -17.91 12.63
CA ASN A 63 -6.31 -19.05 11.91
C ASN A 63 -4.91 -18.73 11.39
N ARG A 64 -3.98 -19.69 11.49
CA ARG A 64 -2.61 -19.55 10.98
C ARG A 64 -2.18 -20.78 10.19
N ALA A 65 -1.51 -20.56 9.07
CA ALA A 65 -0.94 -21.61 8.23
C ALA A 65 0.49 -21.26 7.80
N PHE A 66 1.35 -22.28 7.70
CA PHE A 66 2.69 -22.12 7.15
C PHE A 66 2.76 -22.67 5.73
N LYS A 67 3.25 -21.86 4.79
CA LYS A 67 3.56 -22.27 3.42
C LYS A 67 5.07 -22.23 3.23
N ARG A 68 5.70 -23.41 3.10
CA ARG A 68 7.15 -23.53 2.90
C ARG A 68 7.48 -23.63 1.42
N GLY A 69 8.65 -23.11 1.04
CA GLY A 69 9.20 -23.28 -0.30
C GLY A 69 8.49 -22.48 -1.39
N SER A 70 7.76 -21.42 -1.04
CA SER A 70 7.16 -20.53 -2.04
C SER A 70 8.26 -19.80 -2.80
N THR A 71 8.26 -19.85 -4.13
CA THR A 71 9.11 -19.02 -4.98
C THR A 71 8.44 -17.69 -5.33
N ASN A 72 7.11 -17.65 -5.25
CA ASN A 72 6.36 -16.42 -5.42
C ASN A 72 6.52 -15.57 -4.16
N ALA A 73 6.67 -14.26 -4.37
CA ALA A 73 6.52 -13.28 -3.30
C ALA A 73 5.20 -13.53 -2.56
N PRO A 74 5.15 -13.25 -1.25
CA PRO A 74 4.00 -13.59 -0.43
C PRO A 74 2.68 -13.03 -0.95
N PHE A 75 2.73 -11.86 -1.58
CA PHE A 75 1.57 -11.17 -2.12
C PHE A 75 2.00 -10.30 -3.30
N VAL A 76 1.13 -10.22 -4.30
CA VAL A 76 1.30 -9.48 -5.55
C VAL A 76 -0.01 -8.75 -5.77
N SER A 77 0.06 -7.47 -6.15
CA SER A 77 -1.15 -6.71 -6.46
C SER A 77 -1.78 -7.20 -7.78
N VAL A 78 -3.07 -6.89 -7.98
CA VAL A 78 -3.63 -6.97 -9.32
C VAL A 78 -3.01 -5.88 -10.19
N PRO A 79 -3.00 -6.02 -11.54
CA PRO A 79 -2.43 -5.00 -12.41
C PRO A 79 -2.97 -3.61 -12.09
N VAL A 80 -2.07 -2.62 -12.08
CA VAL A 80 -2.41 -1.26 -11.64
C VAL A 80 -3.48 -0.63 -12.51
N GLU A 81 -3.55 -0.96 -13.79
CA GLU A 81 -4.60 -0.49 -14.69
C GLU A 81 -5.99 -0.92 -14.19
N GLY A 82 -6.11 -2.13 -13.64
CA GLY A 82 -7.34 -2.60 -13.00
C GLY A 82 -7.63 -1.85 -11.71
N LEU A 83 -6.62 -1.59 -10.87
CA LEU A 83 -6.80 -0.79 -9.65
C LEU A 83 -7.27 0.64 -9.95
N ILE A 84 -6.71 1.25 -11.00
CA ILE A 84 -7.09 2.61 -11.40
C ILE A 84 -8.48 2.65 -12.04
N ALA A 85 -8.83 1.65 -12.85
CA ALA A 85 -10.12 1.58 -13.55
C ALA A 85 -11.29 1.20 -12.62
N ASP A 86 -11.08 0.23 -11.75
CA ASP A 86 -12.15 -0.42 -10.98
C ASP A 86 -12.09 -0.07 -9.47
N GLY A 87 -11.00 0.55 -9.02
CA GLY A 87 -10.78 0.92 -7.63
C GLY A 87 -10.04 -0.16 -6.83
N PHE A 88 -9.67 0.20 -5.60
CA PHE A 88 -8.98 -0.67 -4.65
C PHE A 88 -9.94 -1.55 -3.82
N VAL A 89 -11.24 -1.31 -3.95
CA VAL A 89 -12.29 -2.16 -3.38
C VAL A 89 -13.25 -2.54 -4.49
N GLN A 90 -13.34 -3.83 -4.78
CA GLN A 90 -14.06 -4.36 -5.93
C GLN A 90 -15.10 -5.38 -5.49
N GLU A 91 -16.26 -5.35 -6.12
CA GLU A 91 -17.30 -6.36 -5.91
C GLU A 91 -17.02 -7.56 -6.83
N ASP A 92 -16.92 -8.74 -6.23
CA ASP A 92 -16.80 -10.02 -6.92
C ASP A 92 -18.01 -10.91 -6.67
N VAL A 93 -18.47 -11.59 -7.72
CA VAL A 93 -19.73 -12.35 -7.71
C VAL A 93 -19.64 -13.59 -6.81
N GLU A 94 -18.46 -14.19 -6.66
CA GLU A 94 -18.26 -15.41 -5.87
C GLU A 94 -17.71 -15.15 -4.47
N SER A 95 -16.81 -14.18 -4.34
CA SER A 95 -16.06 -13.88 -3.12
C SER A 95 -16.55 -12.63 -2.37
N GLY A 96 -17.53 -11.92 -2.91
CA GLY A 96 -18.08 -10.70 -2.31
C GLY A 96 -17.14 -9.51 -2.52
N THR A 97 -17.04 -8.62 -1.54
CA THR A 97 -16.17 -7.44 -1.65
C THR A 97 -14.70 -7.81 -1.42
N ILE A 98 -13.85 -7.57 -2.42
CA ILE A 98 -12.39 -7.76 -2.39
C ILE A 98 -11.69 -6.42 -2.13
N TYR A 99 -10.77 -6.42 -1.18
CA TYR A 99 -9.91 -5.27 -0.87
C TYR A 99 -8.49 -5.54 -1.37
N HIS A 100 -7.95 -4.61 -2.16
CA HIS A 100 -6.62 -4.71 -2.76
C HIS A 100 -5.65 -3.73 -2.12
N ALA A 101 -4.38 -4.13 -2.04
CA ALA A 101 -3.28 -3.22 -1.73
C ALA A 101 -2.31 -3.14 -2.92
N PRO A 102 -1.62 -2.01 -3.09
CA PRO A 102 -0.59 -1.85 -4.10
C PRO A 102 0.66 -2.63 -3.68
N ASP A 103 1.33 -3.24 -4.66
CA ASP A 103 2.70 -3.69 -4.47
C ASP A 103 3.70 -2.64 -5.00
N ALA A 104 4.98 -2.98 -4.96
CA ALA A 104 6.03 -2.07 -5.41
C ALA A 104 5.90 -1.69 -6.89
N GLU A 105 5.36 -2.56 -7.76
CA GLU A 105 5.17 -2.28 -9.17
C GLU A 105 4.00 -1.30 -9.38
N ALA A 106 2.90 -1.50 -8.64
CA ALA A 106 1.77 -0.57 -8.67
C ALA A 106 2.18 0.86 -8.26
N PHE A 107 2.95 1.02 -7.16
CA PHE A 107 3.46 2.33 -6.74
C PHE A 107 4.36 3.00 -7.78
N LEU A 108 5.16 2.21 -8.49
CA LEU A 108 6.11 2.72 -9.50
C LEU A 108 5.44 3.11 -10.82
N SER A 109 4.18 2.76 -11.01
CA SER A 109 3.48 2.97 -12.27
C SER A 109 3.11 4.45 -12.49
N ASP A 110 3.20 4.88 -13.75
CA ASP A 110 2.73 6.22 -14.13
C ASP A 110 1.23 6.36 -13.86
N ALA A 111 0.45 5.29 -14.00
CA ALA A 111 -0.99 5.29 -13.72
C ALA A 111 -1.30 5.67 -12.27
N PHE A 112 -0.56 5.12 -11.30
CA PHE A 112 -0.72 5.47 -9.89
C PHE A 112 -0.26 6.91 -9.61
N ILE A 113 0.88 7.31 -10.17
CA ILE A 113 1.45 8.66 -10.00
C ILE A 113 0.54 9.74 -10.60
N ASP A 114 -0.14 9.45 -11.71
CA ASP A 114 -1.03 10.39 -12.39
C ASP A 114 -2.39 10.58 -11.69
N THR A 115 -2.75 9.66 -10.80
CA THR A 115 -4.03 9.64 -10.08
C THR A 115 -3.91 9.91 -8.58
N HIS A 116 -2.70 10.05 -8.06
CA HIS A 116 -2.45 10.37 -6.65
C HIS A 116 -1.55 11.59 -6.52
N CYS A 117 -1.99 12.54 -5.68
CA CYS A 117 -1.13 13.62 -5.24
C CYS A 117 -0.11 13.10 -4.23
N MET A 118 1.14 13.55 -4.36
CA MET A 118 2.22 13.18 -3.45
C MET A 118 2.66 14.39 -2.62
N GLY A 119 2.96 14.13 -1.35
CA GLY A 119 3.46 15.10 -0.39
C GLY A 119 4.57 14.50 0.46
N VAL A 120 5.11 15.31 1.37
CA VAL A 120 6.11 14.86 2.33
C VAL A 120 5.69 15.26 3.74
N ARG A 121 5.88 14.35 4.70
CA ARG A 121 5.76 14.65 6.13
C ARG A 121 6.92 14.06 6.90
N ARG A 122 7.30 14.70 8.00
CA ARG A 122 8.20 14.09 8.99
C ARG A 122 7.38 13.28 9.98
N GLY A 123 7.90 12.12 10.34
CA GLY A 123 7.36 11.27 11.38
C GLY A 123 8.20 11.35 12.65
N GLU A 124 7.94 10.42 13.54
CA GLU A 124 8.72 10.27 14.77
C GLU A 124 10.05 9.56 14.50
N ALA A 125 10.97 9.61 15.46
CA ALA A 125 12.21 8.83 15.48
C ALA A 125 13.08 8.95 14.21
N GLY A 126 13.11 10.11 13.57
CA GLY A 126 13.91 10.33 12.36
C GLY A 126 13.34 9.68 11.11
N SER A 127 12.02 9.48 11.04
CA SER A 127 11.36 9.02 9.82
C SER A 127 10.89 10.17 8.93
N ILE A 128 10.96 9.97 7.62
CA ILE A 128 10.37 10.85 6.60
C ILE A 128 9.42 10.04 5.74
N GLY A 129 8.23 10.57 5.51
CA GLY A 129 7.15 9.88 4.82
C GLY A 129 6.80 10.56 3.51
N LEU A 130 6.72 9.78 2.43
CA LEU A 130 6.04 10.17 1.20
C LEU A 130 4.55 9.91 1.39
N VAL A 131 3.79 10.99 1.51
CA VAL A 131 2.32 10.93 1.61
C VAL A 131 1.76 10.78 0.20
N PHE A 132 0.72 9.97 0.04
CA PHE A 132 -0.06 9.91 -1.19
C PHE A 132 -1.56 9.89 -0.86
N GLU A 133 -2.34 10.58 -1.70
CA GLU A 133 -3.80 10.64 -1.61
C GLU A 133 -4.39 10.75 -3.02
N PRO A 134 -5.61 10.26 -3.28
CA PRO A 134 -6.24 10.38 -4.58
C PRO A 134 -6.40 11.84 -5.02
N VAL A 135 -6.27 12.12 -6.32
CA VAL A 135 -6.55 13.46 -6.85
C VAL A 135 -8.00 13.88 -6.59
N GLU A 136 -8.22 15.19 -6.46
CA GLU A 136 -9.57 15.75 -6.27
C GLU A 136 -10.52 15.28 -7.39
N GLY A 137 -11.73 14.86 -6.99
CA GLY A 137 -12.78 14.40 -7.91
C GLY A 137 -12.73 12.90 -8.23
N ARG A 138 -11.74 12.15 -7.74
CA ARG A 138 -11.76 10.69 -7.81
C ARG A 138 -12.80 10.13 -6.83
N THR A 139 -13.76 9.34 -7.35
CA THR A 139 -14.90 8.82 -6.58
C THR A 139 -14.91 7.31 -6.38
N LEU A 140 -14.07 6.57 -7.11
CA LEU A 140 -13.93 5.13 -6.90
C LEU A 140 -13.30 4.87 -5.52
N PRO A 141 -13.62 3.72 -4.88
CA PRO A 141 -12.88 3.26 -3.72
C PRO A 141 -11.38 3.25 -3.99
N ASP A 142 -10.62 3.86 -3.10
CA ASP A 142 -9.20 4.12 -3.33
C ASP A 142 -8.40 4.00 -2.04
N ILE A 143 -7.11 4.33 -2.10
CA ILE A 143 -6.23 4.35 -0.94
C ILE A 143 -5.57 5.72 -0.75
N GLU A 144 -5.36 6.06 0.51
CA GLU A 144 -4.42 7.11 0.92
C GLU A 144 -3.46 6.53 1.94
N GLY A 145 -2.26 7.09 2.05
CA GLY A 145 -1.28 6.52 2.95
C GLY A 145 0.08 7.18 2.91
N VAL A 146 1.02 6.56 3.61
CA VAL A 146 2.37 7.08 3.79
C VAL A 146 3.38 5.96 3.64
N LEU A 147 4.29 6.16 2.69
CA LEU A 147 5.47 5.34 2.52
C LEU A 147 6.61 5.95 3.35
N TRP A 148 6.96 5.29 4.44
CA TRP A 148 7.95 5.73 5.41
C TRP A 148 9.36 5.25 5.05
N LEU A 149 10.31 6.17 5.21
CA LEU A 149 11.73 5.96 5.06
C LEU A 149 12.45 6.47 6.31
N ASP A 150 13.62 5.91 6.59
CA ASP A 150 14.58 6.50 7.51
C ASP A 150 15.14 7.81 6.91
N GLU A 151 15.09 8.92 7.65
CA GLU A 151 15.47 10.25 7.15
C GLU A 151 16.98 10.39 6.92
N GLU A 152 17.82 9.64 7.64
CA GLU A 152 19.29 9.72 7.52
C GLU A 152 19.81 8.84 6.37
N THR A 153 19.29 7.62 6.27
CA THR A 153 19.80 6.58 5.36
C THR A 153 18.96 6.42 4.09
N ALA A 154 17.76 7.01 4.07
CA ALA A 154 16.75 6.81 3.04
C ALA A 154 16.34 5.33 2.83
N GLU A 155 16.54 4.49 3.84
CA GLU A 155 16.08 3.11 3.80
C GLU A 155 14.56 3.06 3.92
N LEU A 156 13.93 2.36 2.97
CA LEU A 156 12.49 2.12 2.95
C LEU A 156 12.10 1.24 4.14
N ASP A 157 11.15 1.69 4.96
CA ASP A 157 10.72 0.97 6.16
C ASP A 157 9.38 0.28 5.93
N ARG A 158 8.32 1.08 5.79
CA ARG A 158 6.96 0.56 5.75
C ARG A 158 6.00 1.45 4.99
N LEU A 159 4.91 0.85 4.53
CA LEU A 159 3.72 1.51 4.04
C LEU A 159 2.62 1.33 5.07
N GLU A 160 1.94 2.42 5.41
CA GLU A 160 0.67 2.44 6.11
C GLU A 160 -0.36 3.09 5.18
N PHE A 161 -1.52 2.46 4.99
CA PHE A 161 -2.57 3.02 4.13
C PHE A 161 -3.95 2.70 4.66
N SER A 162 -4.92 3.54 4.30
CA SER A 162 -6.33 3.39 4.61
C SER A 162 -7.14 3.40 3.32
N TYR A 163 -8.29 2.73 3.31
CA TYR A 163 -9.22 2.81 2.18
C TYR A 163 -10.11 4.05 2.31
N VAL A 164 -10.18 4.82 1.23
CA VAL A 164 -11.00 6.03 1.11
C VAL A 164 -12.06 5.86 0.03
N ASN A 165 -13.03 6.77 -0.01
CA ASN A 165 -14.20 6.66 -0.90
C ASN A 165 -15.00 5.36 -0.74
N VAL A 166 -14.89 4.72 0.42
CA VAL A 166 -15.68 3.55 0.82
C VAL A 166 -16.81 3.98 1.75
N SER A 167 -17.94 3.25 1.72
CA SER A 167 -19.02 3.47 2.68
C SER A 167 -18.55 3.09 4.09
N SER A 168 -18.18 4.08 4.91
CA SER A 168 -17.70 3.84 6.27
C SER A 168 -18.83 3.95 7.29
N ASN A 169 -18.93 2.94 8.16
CA ASN A 169 -19.65 3.07 9.42
C ASN A 169 -18.62 3.43 10.49
N LYS A 170 -18.80 4.58 11.16
CA LYS A 170 -17.88 5.08 12.20
C LYS A 170 -17.73 4.14 13.41
N GLU A 171 -18.63 3.18 13.57
CA GLU A 171 -18.55 2.14 14.61
C GLU A 171 -17.66 0.94 14.22
N ILE A 172 -17.24 0.87 12.96
CA ILE A 172 -16.34 -0.15 12.44
C ILE A 172 -14.95 0.49 12.35
N GLY A 173 -13.92 -0.22 12.84
CA GLY A 173 -12.53 0.21 12.68
C GLY A 173 -12.20 0.61 11.24
N GLU A 174 -11.30 1.59 11.08
CA GLU A 174 -10.95 2.16 9.77
C GLU A 174 -10.26 1.13 8.89
N PRO A 175 -10.82 0.72 7.74
CA PRO A 175 -10.19 -0.28 6.89
C PRO A 175 -8.87 0.24 6.32
N GLY A 176 -7.89 -0.64 6.20
CA GLY A 176 -6.57 -0.27 5.72
C GLY A 176 -5.62 -1.44 5.62
N GLY A 177 -4.34 -1.13 5.64
CA GLY A 177 -3.31 -2.14 5.60
C GLY A 177 -1.91 -1.60 5.83
N PHE A 178 -1.00 -2.55 5.83
CA PHE A 178 0.38 -2.32 6.18
C PHE A 178 1.29 -3.22 5.36
N VAL A 179 2.41 -2.68 4.92
CA VAL A 179 3.48 -3.43 4.26
C VAL A 179 4.80 -3.05 4.90
N ASN A 180 5.54 -4.02 5.43
CA ASN A 180 6.90 -3.81 5.92
C ASN A 180 7.91 -4.31 4.89
N PHE A 181 8.84 -3.43 4.53
CA PHE A 181 9.96 -3.72 3.67
C PHE A 181 11.17 -4.04 4.51
N THR A 182 12.04 -4.91 4.00
CA THR A 182 13.33 -5.15 4.64
C THR A 182 14.42 -5.34 3.61
N ARG A 183 15.56 -4.71 3.87
CA ARG A 183 16.78 -4.89 3.10
C ARG A 183 17.51 -6.14 3.60
N LEU A 184 17.87 -7.02 2.68
CA LEU A 184 18.69 -8.20 2.96
C LEU A 184 20.18 -7.84 2.94
N PRO A 185 21.06 -8.63 3.60
CA PRO A 185 22.49 -8.34 3.67
C PRO A 185 23.20 -8.21 2.30
N ASN A 186 22.65 -8.83 1.25
CA ASN A 186 23.17 -8.74 -0.11
C ASN A 186 22.61 -7.53 -0.90
N GLY A 187 21.85 -6.65 -0.26
CA GLY A 187 21.33 -5.41 -0.83
C GLY A 187 19.98 -5.53 -1.55
N THR A 188 19.41 -6.73 -1.70
CA THR A 188 18.05 -6.88 -2.26
C THR A 188 16.99 -6.51 -1.24
N TRP A 189 15.77 -6.22 -1.70
CA TRP A 189 14.65 -5.84 -0.87
C TRP A 189 13.52 -6.85 -0.96
N ILE A 190 12.87 -7.14 0.17
CA ILE A 190 11.68 -8.01 0.21
C ILE A 190 10.57 -7.36 1.03
N VAL A 191 9.33 -7.76 0.76
CA VAL A 191 8.21 -7.57 1.68
C VAL A 191 8.31 -8.62 2.78
N ARG A 192 8.52 -8.17 4.01
CA ARG A 192 8.68 -9.02 5.20
C ARG A 192 7.35 -9.35 5.85
N GLU A 193 6.45 -8.38 5.90
CA GLU A 193 5.11 -8.51 6.47
C GLU A 193 4.14 -7.69 5.63
N TRP A 194 2.95 -8.24 5.42
CA TRP A 194 1.84 -7.53 4.79
C TRP A 194 0.55 -8.06 5.41
N TRP A 195 -0.32 -7.14 5.81
CA TRP A 195 -1.70 -7.43 6.15
C TRP A 195 -2.63 -6.34 5.63
N ILE A 196 -3.87 -6.73 5.37
CA ILE A 196 -5.02 -5.87 5.14
C ILE A 196 -6.01 -6.18 6.27
N HIS A 197 -6.70 -5.17 6.77
CA HIS A 197 -7.89 -5.36 7.58
C HIS A 197 -9.05 -4.58 6.98
N MET A 198 -10.22 -5.19 7.03
CA MET A 198 -11.41 -4.71 6.35
C MET A 198 -12.65 -5.17 7.13
N PRO A 199 -13.78 -4.46 7.01
CA PRO A 199 -15.03 -4.92 7.59
C PRO A 199 -15.44 -6.27 7.01
N ILE A 200 -15.93 -7.15 7.87
CA ILE A 200 -16.69 -8.31 7.45
C ILE A 200 -18.13 -7.85 7.22
N MET A 201 -18.53 -7.73 5.95
CA MET A 201 -19.90 -7.43 5.58
C MET A 201 -20.69 -8.75 5.64
N ASP A 202 -21.47 -8.93 6.72
CA ASP A 202 -22.34 -10.08 6.83
C ASP A 202 -23.44 -9.97 5.77
N VAL A 203 -23.38 -10.82 4.74
CA VAL A 203 -24.44 -10.92 3.74
C VAL A 203 -25.59 -11.65 4.40
N HIS A 204 -26.46 -10.91 5.10
CA HIS A 204 -27.74 -11.45 5.53
C HIS A 204 -28.50 -11.93 4.28
N ARG A 205 -28.57 -13.24 4.11
CA ARG A 205 -29.37 -13.91 3.09
C ARG A 205 -30.76 -14.21 3.63
#